data_AF-A0A4Q8QLW6-F1
#
_entry.id   AF-A0A4Q8QLW6-F1
#
_cell.length_a   1.000
_cell.length_b   1.000
_cell.length_c   1.000
_cell.angle_alpha   90.00
_cell.angle_beta   90.00
_cell.angle_gamma   90.00
#
_symmetry.space_group_name_H-M   'P 1'
#
loop_
_entity.id
_entity.type
_entity.pdbx_description
1 polymer ?
#
loop_
_entity_poly.entity_id
_entity_poly.type
_entity_poly.pdbx_seq_one_letter_code
_entity_poly.pdbx_strand_id
1 'polypeptide(L)'
;MSDLDMNKKNFTQNQNTSSSQDLKNQMGDAGAEMKRRAGDALRASTDAARDKFKEAADAAQNAASGTVDQIAVQARDKQRSGADFIGRFAGNIREAARAFENDAPFAARGINSAAEYVDDAAEKIRNGSFHDLVDGATDFAKRQPAAFLGISVLAGFAAVRFLKASGEQSSSSNRSNNSWEQKSSSQRSTMS
;
A
#
# COMPACT_ATOMS: atom_id res chain seq x y z
N MET A 1 -35.38 -57.52 58.10
CA MET A 1 -34.24 -56.62 58.37
C MET A 1 -33.50 -56.49 57.04
N SER A 2 -33.95 -55.61 56.14
CA SER A 2 -33.73 -54.14 56.15
C SER A 2 -32.29 -53.79 55.78
N ASP A 3 -32.10 -53.58 54.47
CA ASP A 3 -31.66 -52.33 53.86
C ASP A 3 -30.20 -51.81 53.97
N LEU A 4 -29.79 -51.23 52.82
CA LEU A 4 -28.79 -50.18 52.56
C LEU A 4 -27.31 -50.61 52.61
N ASP A 5 -26.41 -50.24 51.68
CA ASP A 5 -26.36 -49.06 50.84
C ASP A 5 -25.57 -49.30 49.55
N MET A 6 -25.97 -48.58 48.49
CA MET A 6 -25.45 -48.64 47.14
C MET A 6 -24.23 -47.74 46.94
N ASN A 7 -23.65 -47.82 45.73
CA ASN A 7 -23.19 -46.63 45.00
C ASN A 7 -21.83 -46.04 45.40
N LYS A 8 -20.75 -46.68 44.93
CA LYS A 8 -19.50 -45.97 44.60
C LYS A 8 -19.40 -45.81 43.08
N LYS A 9 -20.24 -44.92 42.53
CA LYS A 9 -20.13 -44.45 41.14
C LYS A 9 -18.85 -43.63 40.97
N ASN A 10 -18.07 -44.01 39.97
CA ASN A 10 -17.33 -43.17 39.03
C ASN A 10 -17.12 -41.70 39.45
N PHE A 11 -15.89 -41.36 39.85
CA PHE A 11 -15.49 -39.96 40.00
C PHE A 11 -14.03 -39.74 39.64
N THR A 12 -13.64 -40.04 38.39
CA THR A 12 -12.38 -39.53 37.82
C THR A 12 -12.41 -39.47 36.30
N GLN A 13 -13.41 -38.81 35.72
CA GLN A 13 -13.38 -38.48 34.29
C GLN A 13 -14.28 -37.26 34.02
N ASN A 14 -13.84 -36.05 34.38
CA ASN A 14 -14.20 -34.82 33.64
C ASN A 14 -13.53 -33.57 34.28
N GLN A 15 -12.33 -33.19 33.87
CA GLN A 15 -11.77 -31.85 34.18
C GLN A 15 -11.25 -31.08 32.96
N ASN A 16 -11.40 -31.62 31.74
CA ASN A 16 -10.79 -31.01 30.55
C ASN A 16 -11.79 -30.29 29.61
N THR A 17 -13.08 -30.22 29.96
CA THR A 17 -14.12 -29.56 29.14
C THR A 17 -14.48 -28.15 29.62
N SER A 18 -14.29 -27.81 30.89
CA SER A 18 -14.68 -26.51 31.45
C SER A 18 -13.74 -25.36 31.06
N SER A 19 -12.42 -25.57 31.08
CA SER A 19 -11.43 -24.51 30.83
C SER A 19 -11.49 -23.93 29.42
N SER A 20 -11.86 -24.74 28.41
CA SER A 20 -12.00 -24.28 27.02
C SER A 20 -13.27 -23.44 26.80
N GLN A 21 -14.28 -23.62 27.66
CA GLN A 21 -15.57 -22.95 27.55
C GLN A 21 -15.53 -21.59 28.26
N ASP A 22 -14.83 -21.49 29.39
CA ASP A 22 -14.57 -20.24 30.10
C ASP A 22 -13.66 -19.28 29.29
N LEU A 23 -12.62 -19.81 28.63
CA LEU A 23 -11.75 -19.02 27.74
C LEU A 23 -12.49 -18.48 26.51
N LYS A 24 -13.38 -19.28 25.91
CA LYS A 24 -14.18 -18.86 24.75
C LYS A 24 -15.19 -17.77 25.10
N ASN A 25 -15.75 -17.84 26.31
CA ASN A 25 -16.69 -16.83 26.81
C ASN A 25 -15.97 -15.51 27.13
N GLN A 26 -14.84 -15.55 27.86
CA GLN A 26 -14.04 -14.34 28.15
C GLN A 26 -13.52 -13.65 26.87
N MET A 27 -13.10 -14.44 25.87
CA MET A 27 -12.63 -13.90 24.60
C MET A 27 -13.79 -13.32 23.75
N GLY A 28 -15.00 -13.87 23.89
CA GLY A 28 -16.22 -13.33 23.28
C GLY A 28 -16.61 -11.97 23.86
N ASP A 29 -16.58 -11.83 25.18
CA ASP A 29 -16.96 -10.60 25.88
C ASP A 29 -15.94 -9.47 25.66
N ALA A 30 -14.64 -9.78 25.75
CA ALA A 30 -13.58 -8.81 25.45
C ALA A 30 -13.59 -8.37 23.97
N GLY A 31 -13.87 -9.30 23.04
CA GLY A 31 -14.00 -9.01 21.61
C GLY A 31 -15.22 -8.15 21.29
N ALA A 32 -16.35 -8.37 21.98
CA ALA A 32 -17.57 -7.59 21.80
C ALA A 32 -17.42 -6.15 22.31
N GLU A 33 -16.75 -5.95 23.44
CA GLU A 33 -16.41 -4.63 23.99
C GLU A 33 -15.47 -3.86 23.07
N MET A 34 -14.41 -4.52 22.57
CA MET A 34 -13.47 -3.92 21.64
C MET A 34 -14.14 -3.55 20.31
N LYS A 35 -15.00 -4.41 19.77
CA LYS A 35 -15.75 -4.13 18.53
C LYS A 35 -16.73 -2.96 18.71
N ARG A 36 -17.33 -2.80 19.90
CA ARG A 36 -18.17 -1.64 20.24
C ARG A 36 -17.35 -0.35 20.26
N ARG A 37 -16.27 -0.31 21.05
CA ARG A 37 -15.42 0.89 21.15
C ARG A 37 -14.76 1.26 19.83
N ALA A 38 -14.27 0.26 19.09
CA ALA A 38 -13.74 0.46 17.75
C ALA A 38 -14.83 0.96 16.80
N GLY A 39 -16.06 0.43 16.89
CA GLY A 39 -17.21 0.88 16.11
C GLY A 39 -17.62 2.33 16.40
N ASP A 40 -17.60 2.75 17.66
CA ASP A 40 -17.95 4.12 18.06
C ASP A 40 -16.85 5.12 17.67
N ALA A 41 -15.57 4.77 17.85
CA ALA A 41 -14.45 5.57 17.38
C ALA A 41 -14.39 5.65 15.84
N LEU A 42 -14.67 4.54 15.14
CA LEU A 42 -14.81 4.52 13.69
C LEU A 42 -15.97 5.39 13.23
N ARG A 43 -17.12 5.38 13.90
CA ARG A 43 -18.26 6.24 13.54
C ARG A 43 -17.91 7.72 13.68
N ALA A 44 -17.42 8.13 14.84
CA ALA A 44 -17.06 9.52 15.09
C ALA A 44 -15.98 10.02 14.10
N SER A 45 -14.96 9.19 13.82
CA SER A 45 -13.95 9.52 12.82
C SER A 45 -14.48 9.47 11.39
N THR A 46 -15.40 8.56 11.07
CA THR A 46 -16.03 8.45 9.74
C THR A 46 -16.92 9.66 9.46
N ASP A 47 -17.65 10.19 10.43
CA ASP A 47 -18.49 11.38 10.23
C ASP A 47 -17.61 12.61 9.92
N ALA A 48 -16.59 12.87 10.74
CA ALA A 48 -15.65 13.96 10.50
C ALA A 48 -14.86 13.78 9.18
N ALA A 49 -14.44 12.54 8.89
CA ALA A 49 -13.76 12.22 7.64
C ALA A 49 -14.69 12.36 6.44
N ARG A 50 -15.97 12.00 6.54
CA ARG A 50 -16.94 12.12 5.44
C ARG A 50 -17.15 13.58 5.04
N ASP A 51 -17.25 14.49 5.99
CA ASP A 51 -17.43 15.91 5.69
C ASP A 51 -16.20 16.49 4.99
N LYS A 52 -15.00 16.19 5.50
CA LYS A 52 -13.74 16.57 4.87
C LYS A 52 -13.53 15.90 3.51
N PHE A 53 -13.97 14.64 3.37
CA PHE A 53 -13.87 13.88 2.14
C PHE A 53 -14.82 14.42 1.08
N LYS A 54 -16.04 14.84 1.43
CA LYS A 54 -16.95 15.51 0.49
C LYS A 54 -16.33 16.81 -0.04
N GLU A 55 -15.86 17.67 0.85
CA GLU A 55 -15.19 18.93 0.48
C GLU A 55 -13.99 18.69 -0.46
N ALA A 56 -13.16 17.70 -0.14
CA ALA A 56 -12.03 17.31 -0.99
C ALA A 56 -12.48 16.67 -2.33
N ALA A 57 -13.53 15.85 -2.31
CA ALA A 57 -14.08 15.21 -3.50
C ALA A 57 -14.69 16.24 -4.46
N ASP A 58 -15.42 17.23 -3.94
CA ASP A 58 -15.97 18.33 -4.74
C ASP A 58 -14.84 19.17 -5.37
N ALA A 59 -13.79 19.49 -4.60
CA ALA A 59 -12.62 20.19 -5.14
C ALA A 59 -11.89 19.37 -6.21
N ALA A 60 -11.71 18.07 -5.97
CA ALA A 60 -11.07 17.14 -6.91
C ALA A 60 -11.91 16.96 -8.18
N GLN A 61 -13.23 16.85 -8.08
CA GLN A 61 -14.14 16.70 -9.23
C GLN A 61 -14.09 17.93 -10.14
N ASN A 62 -14.08 19.13 -9.56
CA ASN A 62 -13.96 20.38 -10.32
C ASN A 62 -12.59 20.50 -11.01
N ALA A 63 -11.50 20.14 -10.33
CA ALA A 63 -10.15 20.18 -10.91
C ALA A 63 -9.94 19.10 -12.00
N ALA A 64 -10.45 17.89 -11.78
CA ALA A 64 -10.33 16.77 -12.70
C ALA A 64 -11.07 17.05 -14.02
N SER A 65 -12.30 17.57 -13.95
CA SER A 65 -13.12 17.83 -15.14
C SER A 65 -12.46 18.81 -16.12
N GLY A 66 -11.67 19.79 -15.64
CA GLY A 66 -10.96 20.75 -16.50
C GLY A 66 -9.58 20.29 -17.00
N THR A 67 -8.98 19.29 -16.34
CA THR A 67 -7.58 18.87 -16.58
C THR A 67 -7.50 17.54 -17.32
N VAL A 68 -8.44 16.63 -17.11
CA VAL A 68 -8.44 15.28 -17.69
C VAL A 68 -8.47 15.33 -19.22
N ASP A 69 -9.29 16.19 -19.83
CA ASP A 69 -9.33 16.34 -21.29
C ASP A 69 -7.99 16.80 -21.88
N GLN A 70 -7.29 17.72 -21.20
CA GLN A 70 -5.99 18.21 -21.65
C GLN A 70 -4.87 17.18 -21.47
N ILE A 71 -4.95 16.36 -20.43
CA ILE A 71 -4.00 15.26 -20.19
C ILE A 71 -4.22 14.15 -21.21
N ALA A 72 -5.47 13.80 -21.53
CA ALA A 72 -5.78 12.74 -22.50
C ALA A 72 -5.23 13.06 -23.90
N VAL A 73 -5.28 14.32 -24.32
CA VAL A 73 -4.69 14.78 -25.59
C VAL A 73 -3.16 14.71 -25.56
N GLN A 74 -2.52 15.22 -24.50
CA GLN A 74 -1.05 15.19 -24.36
C GLN A 74 -0.47 13.78 -24.15
N ALA A 75 -1.25 12.85 -23.58
CA ALA A 75 -0.83 11.47 -23.37
C ALA A 75 -0.65 10.71 -24.69
N ARG A 76 -1.49 11.00 -25.70
CA ARG A 76 -1.36 10.42 -27.05
C ARG A 76 -0.04 10.83 -27.73
N ASP A 77 0.42 12.05 -27.51
CA ASP A 77 1.68 12.55 -28.08
C ASP A 77 2.93 12.01 -27.36
N LYS A 78 2.83 11.68 -26.07
CA LYS A 78 3.97 11.15 -25.27
C LYS A 78 4.07 9.62 -25.24
N GLN A 79 3.12 8.91 -25.85
CA GLN A 79 3.03 7.44 -25.81
C GLN A 79 4.27 6.73 -26.41
N ARG A 80 4.98 7.35 -27.35
CA ARG A 80 6.22 6.78 -27.96
C ARG A 80 7.43 6.76 -27.04
N SER A 81 7.50 7.63 -26.03
CA SER A 81 8.66 7.72 -25.10
C SER A 81 8.50 6.81 -23.86
N GLY A 82 7.30 6.30 -23.60
CA GLY A 82 7.02 5.44 -22.44
C GLY A 82 7.48 3.98 -22.60
N ALA A 83 7.59 3.48 -23.83
CA ALA A 83 7.89 2.07 -24.11
C ALA A 83 9.28 1.64 -23.58
N ASP A 84 10.29 2.50 -23.72
CA ASP A 84 11.64 2.26 -23.20
C ASP A 84 11.70 2.22 -21.67
N PHE A 85 10.83 2.98 -20.99
CA PHE A 85 10.75 2.98 -19.53
C PHE A 85 10.06 1.73 -19.00
N ILE A 86 8.98 1.29 -19.67
CA ILE A 86 8.25 0.06 -19.35
C ILE A 86 9.16 -1.16 -19.53
N GLY A 87 9.99 -1.22 -20.58
CA GLY A 87 10.92 -2.33 -20.80
C GLY A 87 11.94 -2.50 -19.67
N ARG A 88 12.51 -1.40 -19.16
CA ARG A 88 13.45 -1.42 -18.03
C ARG A 88 12.78 -1.82 -16.72
N PHE A 89 11.54 -1.37 -16.51
CA PHE A 89 10.77 -1.69 -15.32
C PHE A 89 10.31 -3.16 -15.30
N ALA A 90 9.85 -3.68 -16.44
CA ALA A 90 9.49 -5.08 -16.60
C ALA A 90 10.69 -6.02 -16.34
N GLY A 91 11.89 -5.63 -16.77
CA GLY A 91 13.14 -6.34 -16.46
C GLY A 91 13.38 -6.48 -14.96
N ASN A 92 13.25 -5.38 -14.21
CA ASN A 92 13.44 -5.37 -12.76
C ASN A 92 12.38 -6.19 -12.01
N ILE A 93 11.12 -6.16 -12.47
CA ILE A 93 10.04 -6.98 -11.89
C ILE A 93 10.27 -8.47 -12.17
N ARG A 94 10.69 -8.85 -13.38
CA ARG A 94 10.97 -10.25 -13.72
C ARG A 94 12.11 -10.81 -12.86
N GLU A 95 13.12 -9.99 -12.59
CA GLU A 95 14.24 -10.34 -11.71
C GLU A 95 13.76 -10.55 -10.26
N ALA A 96 12.93 -9.65 -9.74
CA ALA A 96 12.35 -9.77 -8.39
C ALA A 96 11.39 -10.97 -8.26
N ALA A 97 10.58 -11.24 -9.29
CA ALA A 97 9.67 -12.40 -9.30
C ALA A 97 10.44 -13.72 -9.24
N ARG A 98 11.57 -13.84 -9.94
CA ARG A 98 12.45 -15.02 -9.86
C ARG A 98 13.03 -15.23 -8.46
N ALA A 99 13.23 -14.16 -7.69
CA ALA A 99 13.65 -14.27 -6.29
C ALA A 99 12.51 -14.80 -5.39
N PHE A 100 11.26 -14.41 -5.65
CA PHE A 100 10.10 -14.83 -4.85
C PHE A 100 9.57 -16.24 -5.16
N GLU A 101 9.81 -16.76 -6.37
CA GLU A 101 9.31 -18.05 -6.82
C GLU A 101 9.89 -19.23 -6.02
N ASN A 102 11.09 -19.08 -5.46
CA ASN A 102 11.71 -20.10 -4.61
C ASN A 102 11.25 -20.04 -3.13
N ASP A 103 10.84 -18.88 -2.65
CA ASP A 103 10.58 -18.65 -1.21
C ASP A 103 9.08 -18.69 -0.83
N ALA A 104 8.15 -18.49 -1.78
CA ALA A 104 6.72 -18.35 -1.44
C ALA A 104 5.74 -19.00 -2.46
N PRO A 105 5.57 -20.33 -2.45
CA PRO A 105 4.65 -21.04 -3.36
C PRO A 105 3.16 -20.71 -3.13
N PHE A 106 2.78 -20.18 -1.97
CA PHE A 106 1.42 -19.67 -1.73
C PHE A 106 1.17 -18.32 -2.40
N ALA A 107 2.21 -17.48 -2.52
CA ALA A 107 2.14 -16.22 -3.26
C ALA A 107 2.04 -16.46 -4.78
N ALA A 108 2.70 -17.50 -5.30
CA ALA A 108 2.70 -17.84 -6.73
C ALA A 108 1.29 -18.03 -7.32
N ARG A 109 0.35 -18.64 -6.57
CA ARG A 109 -1.06 -18.79 -7.02
C ARG A 109 -1.82 -17.47 -7.05
N GLY A 110 -1.59 -16.58 -6.09
CA GLY A 110 -2.19 -15.23 -6.10
C GLY A 110 -1.60 -14.33 -7.19
N ILE A 111 -0.30 -14.50 -7.48
CA ILE A 111 0.42 -13.76 -8.52
C ILE A 111 -0.04 -14.19 -9.92
N ASN A 112 -0.29 -15.47 -10.16
CA ASN A 112 -0.76 -15.93 -11.48
C ASN A 112 -2.14 -15.35 -11.82
N SER A 113 -3.06 -15.31 -10.86
CA SER A 113 -4.36 -14.64 -11.06
C SER A 113 -4.19 -13.13 -11.26
N ALA A 114 -3.26 -12.48 -10.55
CA ALA A 114 -2.98 -11.07 -10.77
C ALA A 114 -2.36 -10.79 -12.15
N ALA A 115 -1.54 -11.71 -12.68
CA ALA A 115 -0.91 -11.58 -13.98
C ALA A 115 -1.93 -11.53 -15.13
N GLU A 116 -2.99 -12.34 -15.07
CA GLU A 116 -4.09 -12.33 -16.05
C GLU A 116 -4.80 -10.97 -16.10
N TYR A 117 -5.03 -10.32 -14.94
CA TYR A 117 -5.61 -8.97 -14.91
C TYR A 117 -4.66 -7.89 -15.43
N VAL A 118 -3.35 -8.07 -15.28
CA VAL A 118 -2.33 -7.13 -15.77
C VAL A 118 -2.21 -7.20 -17.29
N ASP A 119 -2.33 -8.38 -17.88
CA ASP A 119 -2.26 -8.57 -19.34
C ASP A 119 -3.47 -7.92 -20.04
N ASP A 120 -4.68 -8.15 -19.51
CA ASP A 120 -5.91 -7.50 -19.99
C ASP A 120 -5.86 -5.96 -19.85
N ALA A 121 -5.27 -5.47 -18.76
CA ALA A 121 -5.06 -4.04 -18.56
C ALA A 121 -4.03 -3.46 -19.56
N ALA A 122 -2.95 -4.17 -19.86
CA ALA A 122 -1.93 -3.74 -20.82
C ALA A 122 -2.49 -3.64 -22.25
N GLU A 123 -3.35 -4.58 -22.64
CA GLU A 123 -4.00 -4.58 -23.96
C GLU A 123 -5.00 -3.41 -24.10
N LYS A 124 -5.76 -3.11 -23.04
CA LYS A 124 -6.64 -1.93 -22.97
C LYS A 124 -5.89 -0.60 -23.05
N ILE A 125 -4.75 -0.49 -22.36
CA ILE A 125 -3.86 0.69 -22.44
C ILE A 125 -3.34 0.87 -23.87
N ARG A 126 -2.95 -0.22 -24.55
CA ARG A 126 -2.43 -0.20 -25.92
C ARG A 126 -3.48 0.23 -26.94
N ASN A 127 -4.73 -0.16 -26.74
CA ASN A 127 -5.85 0.18 -27.62
C ASN A 127 -6.49 1.55 -27.30
N GLY A 128 -5.95 2.29 -26.33
CA GLY A 128 -6.28 3.70 -26.10
C GLY A 128 -7.60 3.96 -25.39
N SER A 129 -8.18 2.95 -24.73
CA SER A 129 -9.45 3.07 -24.01
C SER A 129 -9.29 3.55 -22.57
N PHE A 130 -8.80 4.79 -22.40
CA PHE A 130 -8.67 5.41 -21.08
C PHE A 130 -10.01 5.44 -20.31
N HIS A 131 -11.12 5.63 -21.02
CA HIS A 131 -12.46 5.59 -20.43
C HIS A 131 -12.77 4.22 -19.82
N ASP A 132 -12.49 3.13 -20.55
CA ASP A 132 -12.73 1.76 -20.07
C ASP A 132 -11.82 1.39 -18.88
N LEU A 133 -10.61 1.96 -18.82
CA LEU A 133 -9.71 1.79 -17.67
C LEU A 133 -10.24 2.47 -16.41
N VAL A 134 -10.77 3.70 -16.54
CA VAL A 134 -11.39 4.42 -15.42
C VAL A 134 -12.66 3.72 -14.95
N ASP A 135 -13.46 3.22 -15.89
CA ASP A 135 -14.69 2.50 -15.57
C ASP A 135 -14.40 1.16 -14.87
N GLY A 136 -13.39 0.43 -15.35
CA GLY A 136 -12.89 -0.80 -14.72
C GLY A 136 -12.32 -0.56 -13.32
N ALA A 137 -11.57 0.52 -13.11
CA ALA A 137 -11.09 0.91 -11.77
C ALA A 137 -12.24 1.22 -10.81
N THR A 138 -13.29 1.88 -11.32
CA THR A 138 -14.50 2.19 -10.55
C THR A 138 -15.26 0.92 -10.15
N ASP A 139 -15.40 -0.04 -11.07
CA ASP A 139 -16.03 -1.32 -10.78
C ASP A 139 -15.22 -2.14 -9.76
N PHE A 140 -13.89 -2.14 -9.88
CA PHE A 140 -13.00 -2.79 -8.90
C PHE A 140 -13.15 -2.18 -7.50
N ALA A 141 -13.20 -0.85 -7.39
CA ALA A 141 -13.39 -0.18 -6.11
C ALA A 141 -14.71 -0.57 -5.42
N LYS A 142 -15.78 -0.76 -6.21
CA LYS A 142 -17.08 -1.22 -5.71
C LYS A 142 -17.06 -2.69 -5.27
N ARG A 143 -16.37 -3.56 -6.02
CA ARG A 143 -16.29 -5.00 -5.72
C ARG A 143 -15.36 -5.33 -4.56
N GLN A 144 -14.24 -4.62 -4.44
CA GLN A 144 -13.19 -4.90 -3.46
C GLN A 144 -12.77 -3.62 -2.73
N PRO A 145 -13.63 -3.06 -1.85
CA PRO A 145 -13.33 -1.81 -1.15
C PRO A 145 -12.06 -1.90 -0.29
N ALA A 146 -11.78 -3.05 0.33
CA ALA A 146 -10.57 -3.25 1.14
C ALA A 146 -9.29 -3.21 0.29
N ALA A 147 -9.29 -3.86 -0.89
CA ALA A 147 -8.14 -3.86 -1.78
C ALA A 147 -7.88 -2.45 -2.35
N PHE A 148 -8.95 -1.75 -2.74
CA PHE A 148 -8.85 -0.37 -3.22
C PHE A 148 -8.28 0.58 -2.16
N LEU A 149 -8.73 0.48 -0.91
CA LEU A 149 -8.17 1.25 0.20
C LEU A 149 -6.68 0.94 0.43
N GLY A 150 -6.30 -0.35 0.40
CA GLY A 150 -4.90 -0.76 0.53
C GLY A 150 -4.01 -0.14 -0.55
N ILE A 151 -4.42 -0.23 -1.82
CA ILE A 151 -3.68 0.35 -2.95
C ILE A 151 -3.64 1.88 -2.85
N SER A 152 -4.74 2.53 -2.46
CA SER A 152 -4.82 4.00 -2.34
C SER A 152 -3.87 4.55 -1.28
N VAL A 153 -3.78 3.89 -0.13
CA VAL A 153 -2.83 4.27 0.94
C VAL A 153 -1.39 4.14 0.46
N LEU A 154 -1.05 3.02 -0.20
CA LEU A 154 0.28 2.81 -0.76
C LEU A 154 0.63 3.86 -1.82
N ALA A 155 -0.31 4.16 -2.72
CA ALA A 155 -0.14 5.18 -3.75
C ALA A 155 0.05 6.58 -3.14
N GLY A 156 -0.73 6.93 -2.11
CA GLY A 156 -0.59 8.19 -1.39
C GLY A 156 0.78 8.33 -0.72
N PHE A 157 1.24 7.28 -0.05
CA PHE A 157 2.58 7.26 0.54
C PHE A 157 3.68 7.38 -0.52
N ALA A 158 3.57 6.63 -1.62
CA ALA A 158 4.51 6.70 -2.74
C ALA A 158 4.56 8.10 -3.34
N ALA A 159 3.41 8.77 -3.51
CA ALA A 159 3.33 10.14 -3.98
C ALA A 159 4.05 11.12 -3.04
N VAL A 160 3.78 11.04 -1.73
CA VAL A 160 4.49 11.85 -0.72
C VAL A 160 6.00 11.58 -0.77
N ARG A 161 6.40 10.32 -0.89
CA ARG A 161 7.81 9.94 -0.96
C ARG A 161 8.48 10.47 -2.22
N PHE A 162 7.80 10.42 -3.35
CA PHE A 162 8.27 10.94 -4.64
C PHE A 162 8.39 12.47 -4.62
N LEU A 163 7.41 13.18 -4.06
CA LEU A 163 7.47 14.64 -3.89
C LEU A 163 8.65 15.04 -3.00
N LYS A 164 8.83 14.34 -1.87
CA LYS A 164 9.99 14.55 -0.98
C LYS A 164 11.32 14.26 -1.69
N ALA A 165 11.41 13.13 -2.39
CA ALA A 165 12.61 12.74 -3.14
C ALA A 165 12.94 13.72 -4.28
N SER A 166 11.92 14.23 -4.97
CA SER A 166 12.08 15.21 -6.05
C SER A 166 12.55 16.57 -5.53
N GLY A 167 12.13 16.95 -4.31
CA GLY A 167 12.63 18.16 -3.64
C GLY A 167 14.11 18.07 -3.22
N GLU A 168 14.57 16.89 -2.80
CA GLU A 168 15.96 16.63 -2.40
C GLU A 168 16.95 16.51 -3.59
N GLN A 169 16.46 16.48 -4.84
CA GLN A 169 17.28 16.45 -6.05
C GLN A 169 17.87 17.82 -6.44
N SER A 170 17.68 18.86 -5.62
CA SER A 170 18.14 20.24 -5.87
C SER A 170 19.36 20.67 -5.03
N SER A 171 20.06 19.75 -4.38
CA SER A 171 21.25 20.05 -3.56
C SER A 171 22.53 19.31 -3.95
N SER A 172 22.55 18.63 -5.11
CA SER A 172 23.75 18.00 -5.67
C SER A 172 24.26 18.74 -6.92
N SER A 173 24.29 20.06 -6.85
CA SER A 173 25.07 20.89 -7.75
C SER A 173 25.74 21.99 -6.93
N ASN A 174 27.04 22.19 -7.16
CA ASN A 174 27.88 23.25 -6.60
C ASN A 174 28.63 23.01 -5.26
N ARG A 175 29.36 21.88 -5.17
CA ARG A 175 30.68 21.88 -4.50
C ARG A 175 31.81 21.38 -5.41
N SER A 176 31.67 21.66 -6.71
CA SER A 176 32.81 21.69 -7.61
C SER A 176 33.11 23.16 -7.89
N ASN A 177 34.38 23.53 -7.72
CA ASN A 177 34.98 24.78 -8.18
C ASN A 177 34.76 26.03 -7.30
N ASN A 178 35.67 26.27 -6.36
CA ASN A 178 36.31 27.58 -6.25
C ASN A 178 37.70 27.47 -5.60
N SER A 179 38.70 27.74 -6.46
CA SER A 179 39.89 28.57 -6.23
C SER A 179 40.87 28.10 -5.14
N TRP A 180 42.05 27.57 -5.48
CA TRP A 180 43.22 28.33 -6.00
C TRP A 180 43.41 29.68 -5.29
N GLU A 181 44.65 29.94 -4.89
CA GLU A 181 45.14 31.16 -4.24
C GLU A 181 45.10 31.12 -2.70
N GLN A 182 46.18 30.59 -2.10
CA GLN A 182 46.93 31.37 -1.10
C GLN A 182 48.24 30.71 -0.66
N LYS A 183 49.29 31.54 -0.72
CA LYS A 183 50.59 31.47 -0.04
C LYS A 183 51.77 30.86 -0.81
N SER A 184 52.15 31.60 -1.86
CA SER A 184 53.54 32.05 -1.98
C SER A 184 53.92 33.01 -0.84
N SER A 185 55.20 33.04 -0.49
CA SER A 185 55.94 33.95 0.42
C SER A 185 56.15 33.49 1.86
N SER A 186 57.36 33.00 2.12
CA SER A 186 58.20 33.19 3.33
C SER A 186 59.54 32.49 3.05
N GLN A 187 60.41 33.09 2.23
CA GLN A 187 61.68 33.67 2.72
C GLN A 187 62.27 32.93 3.93
N ARG A 188 63.35 32.19 3.69
CA ARG A 188 64.45 32.04 4.65
C ARG A 188 65.74 31.69 3.92
N SER A 189 66.35 32.74 3.38
CA SER A 189 67.79 32.83 3.21
C SER A 189 68.38 33.32 4.53
N THR A 190 69.20 32.53 5.20
CA THR A 190 70.31 33.05 6.02
C THR A 190 71.40 31.98 6.11
N MET A 191 72.61 32.40 5.76
CA MET A 191 73.88 31.69 5.72
C MET A 191 74.42 31.38 7.13
N SER A 192 75.12 30.26 7.29
CA SER A 192 76.48 30.13 7.84
C SER A 192 76.90 28.67 7.82
#